data_AF-A0A7Y9LL51-F1
#
_entry.id   AF-A0A7Y9LL51-F1
#
_cell.length_a   1.000
_cell.length_b   1.000
_cell.length_c   1.000
_cell.angle_alpha   90.00
_cell.angle_beta   90.00
_cell.angle_gamma   90.00
#
_symmetry.space_group_name_H-M   'P 1'
#
loop_
_entity.id
_entity.type
_entity.pdbx_description
1 polymer ?
#
loop_
_entity_poly.entity_id
_entity_poly.type
_entity_poly.pdbx_seq_one_letter_code
_entity_poly.pdbx_strand_id
1 'polypeptide(L)'
;MSLYTKPFLTLEQQLSVLKARGLSVSDDVAALACLSRFAYYRLSAYWYPLRETTVVAHVASGRMVVQRLDHFKADTNLQQVIHL
;
A
#
# COMPACT_ATOMS: atom_id res chain seq x y z
N MET A 1 18.59 -18.15 -12.18
CA MET A 1 18.57 -16.67 -12.31
C MET A 1 17.13 -16.24 -12.46
N SER A 2 16.47 -15.88 -11.36
CA SER A 2 15.07 -15.46 -11.39
C SER A 2 15.00 -14.06 -11.96
N LEU A 3 14.69 -13.94 -13.26
CA LEU A 3 14.38 -12.67 -13.89
C LEU A 3 13.18 -12.09 -13.15
N TYR A 4 13.41 -11.03 -12.38
CA TYR A 4 12.38 -10.37 -11.58
C TYR A 4 11.48 -9.57 -12.53
N THR A 5 10.62 -10.27 -13.28
CA THR A 5 9.69 -9.68 -14.24
C THR A 5 8.48 -9.14 -13.48
N LYS A 6 8.68 -8.09 -12.67
CA LYS A 6 7.54 -7.40 -12.08
C LYS A 6 6.91 -6.58 -13.22
N PRO A 7 5.74 -6.99 -13.74
CA PRO A 7 5.13 -6.26 -14.85
C PRO A 7 4.91 -4.82 -14.41
N PHE A 8 5.21 -3.88 -15.30
CA PHE A 8 4.88 -2.48 -15.08
C PHE A 8 3.36 -2.39 -15.00
N LEU A 9 2.83 -2.08 -13.81
CA LEU A 9 1.39 -1.92 -13.63
C LEU A 9 0.99 -0.54 -14.15
N THR A 10 -0.11 -0.47 -14.90
CA THR A 10 -0.72 0.81 -15.29
C THR A 10 -1.23 1.54 -14.04
N LEU A 11 -1.49 2.85 -14.15
CA LEU A 11 -2.01 3.64 -13.02
C LEU A 11 -3.34 3.07 -12.48
N GLU A 12 -4.20 2.60 -13.37
CA GLU A 12 -5.48 1.96 -13.03
C GLU A 12 -5.27 0.63 -12.29
N GLN A 13 -4.30 -0.18 -12.73
CA GLN A 13 -3.93 -1.41 -12.05
C GLN A 13 -3.33 -1.13 -10.67
N GLN A 14 -2.49 -0.10 -10.55
CA GLN A 14 -1.95 0.34 -9.27
C GLN A 14 -3.07 0.77 -8.31
N LEU A 15 -4.04 1.56 -8.80
CA LEU A 15 -5.21 1.96 -8.02
C LEU A 15 -6.05 0.75 -7.60
N SER A 16 -6.26 -0.19 -8.50
CA SER A 16 -7.00 -1.43 -8.23
C SER A 16 -6.33 -2.27 -7.14
N VAL A 17 -5.00 -2.38 -7.16
CA VAL A 17 -4.22 -3.05 -6.10
C VAL A 17 -4.38 -2.34 -4.76
N LEU A 18 -4.40 -1.01 -4.73
CA LEU A 18 -4.59 -0.25 -3.48
C LEU A 18 -5.99 -0.50 -2.90
N LYS A 19 -7.03 -0.44 -3.74
CA LYS A 19 -8.42 -0.74 -3.34
C LYS A 19 -8.57 -2.17 -2.85
N ALA A 20 -8.01 -3.14 -3.57
CA ALA A 20 -8.04 -4.55 -3.18
C ALA A 20 -7.37 -4.82 -1.82
N ARG A 21 -6.40 -3.97 -1.44
CA ARG A 21 -5.73 -4.01 -0.14
C ARG A 21 -6.48 -3.26 0.97
N GLY A 22 -7.65 -2.71 0.69
CA GLY A 22 -8.48 -2.00 1.66
C GLY A 22 -8.22 -0.49 1.73
N LEU A 23 -7.52 0.11 0.76
CA LEU A 23 -7.42 1.57 0.70
C LEU A 23 -8.74 2.14 0.18
N SER A 24 -9.43 2.93 1.00
CA SER A 24 -10.62 3.65 0.57
C SER A 24 -10.22 4.79 -0.35
N VAL A 25 -10.84 4.83 -1.53
CA VAL A 25 -10.64 5.87 -2.53
C VAL A 25 -12.01 6.46 -2.85
N SER A 26 -12.20 7.73 -2.50
CA SER A 26 -13.45 8.45 -2.71
C SER A 26 -13.63 8.91 -4.16
N ASP A 27 -12.52 9.21 -4.85
CA ASP A 27 -12.49 9.70 -6.22
C ASP A 27 -11.32 9.05 -6.97
N ASP A 28 -11.66 8.16 -7.90
CA ASP A 28 -10.70 7.43 -8.73
C ASP A 28 -9.92 8.36 -9.66
N VAL A 29 -10.55 9.40 -10.19
CA VAL A 29 -9.91 10.34 -11.12
C VAL A 29 -8.86 11.14 -10.37
N ALA A 30 -9.19 11.64 -9.18
CA ALA A 30 -8.24 12.34 -8.31
C ALA A 30 -7.09 11.41 -7.87
N ALA A 31 -7.39 10.16 -7.56
CA ALA A 31 -6.39 9.16 -7.19
C ALA A 31 -5.41 8.87 -8.33
N LEU A 32 -5.92 8.67 -9.55
CA LEU A 32 -5.11 8.44 -10.75
C LEU A 32 -4.26 9.67 -11.09
N ALA A 33 -4.81 10.87 -10.98
CA ALA A 33 -4.07 12.12 -11.16
C ALA A 33 -2.92 12.24 -10.15
N CYS A 34 -3.14 11.87 -8.90
CA CYS A 34 -2.10 11.85 -7.87
C CYS A 34 -1.02 10.79 -8.16
N LEU A 35 -1.42 9.56 -8.53
CA LEU A 35 -0.49 8.50 -8.92
C LEU A 35 0.36 8.89 -10.13
N SER A 36 -0.24 9.58 -11.11
CA SER A 36 0.45 10.12 -12.27
C SER A 36 1.45 11.22 -11.89
N ARG A 37 1.04 12.14 -11.00
CA ARG A 37 1.84 13.32 -10.62
C ARG A 37 3.00 13.01 -9.69
N PHE A 38 2.79 12.15 -8.69
CA PHE A 38 3.77 11.89 -7.63
C PHE A 38 4.49 10.55 -7.77
N ALA A 39 4.04 9.69 -8.70
CA ALA A 39 4.47 8.30 -8.85
C ALA A 39 4.13 7.41 -7.63
N TYR A 40 3.64 6.20 -7.92
CA TYR A 40 3.26 5.21 -6.90
C TYR A 40 4.33 4.96 -5.84
N TYR A 41 5.61 4.91 -6.24
CA TYR A 41 6.70 4.65 -5.31
C TYR A 41 6.80 5.72 -4.20
N ARG A 42 6.69 7.01 -4.54
CA ARG A 42 6.78 8.07 -3.53
C ARG A 42 5.56 8.08 -2.62
N LEU A 43 4.38 7.99 -3.21
CA LEU A 43 3.14 7.93 -2.44
C LEU A 43 3.11 6.70 -1.53
N SER A 44 3.77 5.61 -1.94
CA SER A 44 3.84 4.40 -1.12
C SER A 44 4.52 4.58 0.23
N ALA A 45 5.45 5.51 0.34
CA ALA A 45 6.07 5.85 1.62
C ALA A 45 5.07 6.44 2.62
N TYR A 46 4.07 7.20 2.15
CA TYR A 46 3.10 7.88 3.00
C TYR A 46 2.02 6.94 3.54
N TRP A 47 1.56 5.97 2.75
CA TRP A 47 0.59 4.97 3.24
C TRP A 47 1.23 3.72 3.82
N TYR A 48 2.55 3.53 3.71
CA TYR A 48 3.25 2.40 4.31
C TYR A 48 3.04 2.28 5.83
N PRO A 49 3.01 3.38 6.63
CA PRO A 49 2.67 3.34 8.06
C PRO A 49 1.21 3.02 8.37
N LEU A 50 0.32 3.17 7.38
CA LEU A 50 -1.13 2.98 7.53
C LEU A 50 -1.55 1.53 7.25
N ARG A 51 -0.60 0.66 6.93
CA ARG A 51 -0.83 -0.77 6.80
C ARG A 51 -1.08 -1.41 8.16
N GLU A 52 -1.85 -2.49 8.14
CA GLU A 52 -2.08 -3.31 9.31
C GLU A 52 -0.78 -3.95 9.78
N THR A 53 -0.69 -4.15 11.09
CA THR A 53 0.42 -4.84 11.72
C THR A 53 -0.14 -5.94 12.60
N THR A 54 0.45 -7.12 12.50
CA THR A 54 0.16 -8.24 13.37
C THR A 54 1.40 -8.63 14.16
N VAL A 55 1.21 -9.28 15.30
CA VAL A 55 2.31 -9.81 16.11
C VAL A 55 2.44 -11.29 15.81
N VAL A 56 3.61 -11.69 15.32
CA VAL A 56 3.92 -13.09 15.00
C VAL A 56 5.12 -13.57 15.80
N ALA A 57 5.11 -14.86 16.16
CA ALA A 57 6.26 -15.48 16.79
C ALA A 57 7.36 -15.72 15.73
N HIS A 58 8.55 -15.19 15.98
CA HIS A 58 9.70 -15.44 15.13
C HIS A 58 10.10 -16.91 15.21
N VAL A 59 10.02 -17.62 14.08
CA VAL A 59 10.15 -19.08 13.97
C VAL A 59 11.43 -19.61 14.63
N ALA A 60 12.53 -18.87 14.56
CA ALA A 60 13.83 -19.33 15.08
C ALA A 60 14.10 -18.95 16.55
N SER A 61 13.40 -17.97 17.13
CA SER A 61 13.73 -17.46 18.47
C SER A 61 12.55 -17.42 19.44
N GLY A 62 11.33 -17.69 18.98
CA GLY A 62 10.11 -17.59 19.80
C GLY A 62 9.74 -16.16 20.21
N ARG A 63 10.54 -15.14 19.83
CA ARG A 63 10.26 -13.75 20.15
C ARG A 63 9.09 -13.24 19.32
N MET A 64 8.19 -12.50 19.96
CA MET A 64 7.12 -11.78 19.29
C MET A 64 7.72 -10.62 18.48
N VAL A 65 7.43 -10.59 17.18
CA VAL A 65 7.85 -9.52 16.27
C VAL A 65 6.64 -8.92 15.58
N VAL A 66 6.70 -7.62 15.30
CA VAL A 66 5.66 -6.92 14.55
C VAL A 66 5.89 -7.17 13.06
N GLN A 67 4.94 -7.86 12.43
CA GLN A 67 4.90 -8.05 10.99
C GLN A 67 3.88 -7.09 10.38
N ARG A 68 4.30 -6.34 9.35
CA ARG A 68 3.41 -5.46 8.59
C ARG A 68 2.77 -6.24 7.45
N LEU A 69 1.46 -6.13 7.32
CA LEU A 69 0.68 -6.80 6.28
C LEU A 69 0.59 -5.94 5.02
N ASP A 70 0.09 -6.52 3.93
CA ASP A 70 -0.20 -5.77 2.71
C ASP A 70 -1.51 -5.00 2.76
N HIS A 71 -2.42 -5.35 3.69
CA HIS A 71 -3.69 -4.68 3.89
C HIS A 71 -3.54 -3.37 4.66
N PHE A 72 -4.40 -2.41 4.34
CA PHE A 72 -4.51 -1.13 5.06
C PHE A 72 -5.43 -1.29 6.27
N LYS A 73 -5.16 -0.50 7.32
CA LYS A 73 -6.07 -0.43 8.47
C LYS A 73 -7.46 0.00 8.02
N ALA A 74 -8.49 -0.51 8.69
CA ALA A 74 -9.86 -0.04 8.50
C ALA A 74 -9.90 1.51 8.54
N ASP A 75 -10.72 2.10 7.67
CA ASP A 75 -10.91 3.55 7.49
C ASP A 75 -9.73 4.33 6.89
N THR A 76 -8.69 3.65 6.37
CA THR A 76 -7.60 4.36 5.67
C THR A 76 -8.09 4.93 4.34
N ASN A 77 -8.19 6.26 4.24
CA ASN A 77 -8.57 6.94 2.99
C ASN A 77 -7.35 7.53 2.27
N LEU A 78 -7.26 7.32 0.95
CA LEU A 78 -6.20 7.85 0.12
C LEU A 78 -6.06 9.38 0.23
N GLN A 79 -7.15 10.14 0.33
CA GLN A 79 -7.12 11.60 0.46
C GLN A 79 -6.41 12.04 1.75
N GLN A 80 -6.59 11.32 2.86
CA GLN A 80 -5.87 11.61 4.10
C GLN A 80 -4.35 11.42 3.94
N VAL A 81 -3.93 10.51 3.07
CA VAL A 81 -2.50 10.24 2.82
C VAL A 81 -1.84 11.34 2.02
N ILE A 82 -2.56 11.90 1.04
CA ILE A 82 -1.99 12.89 0.10
C ILE A 82 -1.95 14.30 0.73
N HIS A 83 -2.72 14.53 1.79
CA HIS A 83 -2.79 15.81 2.53
C HIS A 83 -1.90 15.88 3.78
N LEU A 84 -1.11 14.85 4.08
CA LEU A 84 -0.10 14.83 5.16
C LEU A 84 1.20 15.49 4.70
#